data_AF-A0A7J3CTW5-F1
#
_entry.id   AF-A0A7J3CTW5-F1
#
_cell.length_a   1.000
_cell.length_b   1.000
_cell.length_c   1.000
_cell.angle_alpha   90.00
_cell.angle_beta   90.00
_cell.angle_gamma   90.00
#
_symmetry.space_group_name_H-M   'P 1'
#
loop_
_entity.id
_entity.type
_entity.pdbx_description
1 polymer ?
#
loop_
_entity_poly.entity_id
_entity_poly.type
_entity_poly.pdbx_seq_one_letter_code
_entity_poly.pdbx_strand_id
1 'polypeptide(L)'
;MEKTKKIKNFLKTTSLKEIVAKKIDQMIEAATKQALYYPDYAIKNIKLVRKIAARHRIAMGSKRKQLFCKKCNFPYIKNLSLRIEKDGNFVIFKCLVCSNKYRLHKSKVEDKR
;
A
#
# COMPACT_ATOMS: atom_id res chain seq x y z
N MET A 1 -7.97 30.61 -20.39
CA MET A 1 -8.05 31.14 -19.00
C MET A 1 -8.81 30.25 -18.01
N GLU A 2 -9.57 29.26 -18.49
CA GLU A 2 -10.40 28.38 -17.63
C GLU A 2 -9.59 27.33 -16.85
N LYS A 3 -8.54 26.77 -17.49
CA LYS A 3 -7.62 25.80 -16.88
C LYS A 3 -6.87 26.38 -15.65
N THR A 4 -6.47 27.65 -15.71
CA THR A 4 -5.75 28.33 -14.63
C THR A 4 -6.64 28.64 -13.42
N LYS A 5 -7.92 28.98 -13.63
CA LYS A 5 -8.91 29.11 -12.52
C LYS A 5 -9.19 27.76 -11.85
N LYS A 6 -9.30 26.68 -12.62
CA LYS A 6 -9.50 25.31 -12.10
C LYS A 6 -8.32 24.85 -11.23
N ILE A 7 -7.09 25.10 -11.68
CA ILE A 7 -5.86 24.77 -10.92
C ILE A 7 -5.80 25.55 -9.60
N LYS A 8 -6.11 26.86 -9.63
CA LYS A 8 -6.15 27.68 -8.40
C LYS A 8 -7.21 27.19 -7.40
N ASN A 9 -8.40 26.81 -7.87
CA ASN A 9 -9.44 26.24 -7.00
C ASN A 9 -9.05 24.87 -6.43
N PHE A 10 -8.39 24.01 -7.20
CA PHE A 10 -7.90 22.70 -6.75
C PHE A 10 -6.83 22.81 -5.65
N LEU A 11 -5.88 23.74 -5.80
CA LEU A 11 -4.85 24.03 -4.80
C LEU A 11 -5.45 24.66 -3.52
N LYS A 12 -6.60 25.31 -3.61
CA LYS A 12 -7.31 25.93 -2.49
C LYS A 12 -8.12 24.92 -1.67
N THR A 13 -8.56 23.81 -2.27
CA THR A 13 -9.46 22.82 -1.63
C THR A 13 -8.78 21.55 -1.17
N THR A 14 -7.67 21.14 -1.79
CA THR A 14 -7.04 19.84 -1.51
C THR A 14 -5.97 19.99 -0.44
N SER A 15 -6.12 19.29 0.69
CA SER A 15 -5.09 19.34 1.75
C SER A 15 -3.78 18.68 1.28
N LEU A 16 -2.63 19.17 1.76
CA LEU A 16 -1.33 18.53 1.50
C LEU A 16 -1.36 17.03 1.86
N LYS A 17 -2.09 16.66 2.92
CA LYS A 17 -2.25 15.26 3.35
C LYS A 17 -2.96 14.41 2.29
N GLU A 18 -3.99 14.93 1.63
CA GLU A 18 -4.68 14.22 0.53
C GLU A 18 -3.78 14.03 -0.68
N ILE A 19 -2.99 15.04 -1.04
CA ILE A 19 -2.04 14.95 -2.16
C ILE A 19 -1.01 13.86 -1.87
N VAL A 20 -0.42 13.88 -0.68
CA VAL A 20 0.57 12.86 -0.27
C VAL A 20 -0.07 11.48 -0.16
N ALA A 21 -1.31 11.38 0.33
CA ALA A 21 -2.04 10.12 0.38
C ALA A 21 -2.27 9.52 -1.02
N LYS A 22 -2.70 10.34 -1.99
CA LYS A 22 -2.84 9.92 -3.40
C LYS A 22 -1.49 9.50 -3.98
N LYS A 23 -0.41 10.23 -3.66
CA LYS A 23 0.93 9.89 -4.14
C LYS A 23 1.43 8.55 -3.58
N ILE A 24 1.15 8.28 -2.30
CA ILE A 24 1.41 6.98 -1.67
C ILE A 24 0.72 5.86 -2.44
N ASP A 25 -0.55 6.02 -2.79
CA ASP A 25 -1.30 5.00 -3.53
C ASP A 25 -0.69 4.71 -4.90
N GLN A 26 -0.36 5.77 -5.66
CA GLN A 26 0.32 5.66 -6.96
C GLN A 26 1.68 4.96 -6.85
N MET A 27 2.46 5.27 -5.79
CA MET A 27 3.77 4.65 -5.58
C MET A 27 3.67 3.16 -5.26
N ILE A 28 2.68 2.76 -4.45
CA ILE A 28 2.44 1.34 -4.14
C ILE A 28 2.02 0.61 -5.42
N GLU A 29 1.14 1.20 -6.23
CA GLU A 29 0.68 0.61 -7.49
C GLU A 29 1.84 0.41 -8.47
N ALA A 30 2.65 1.45 -8.68
CA ALA A 30 3.83 1.38 -9.56
C ALA A 30 4.84 0.32 -9.08
N ALA A 31 5.12 0.29 -7.77
CA ALA A 31 5.99 -0.74 -7.19
C ALA A 31 5.44 -2.16 -7.42
N THR A 32 4.12 -2.34 -7.29
CA THR A 32 3.47 -3.65 -7.51
C THR A 32 3.57 -4.09 -8.97
N LYS A 33 3.34 -3.18 -9.92
CA LYS A 33 3.42 -3.46 -11.37
C LYS A 33 4.83 -3.88 -11.82
N GLN A 34 5.86 -3.31 -11.19
CA GLN A 34 7.26 -3.57 -11.57
C GLN A 34 7.92 -4.67 -10.75
N ALA A 35 7.28 -5.16 -9.67
CA ALA A 35 7.90 -6.08 -8.72
C ALA A 35 8.35 -7.42 -9.30
N LEU A 36 7.73 -7.89 -10.38
CA LEU A 36 8.12 -9.14 -11.04
C LEU A 36 9.47 -9.01 -11.77
N TYR A 37 9.70 -7.87 -12.42
CA TYR A 37 10.90 -7.62 -13.22
C TYR A 37 12.01 -6.94 -12.40
N TYR A 38 11.63 -6.09 -11.45
CA TYR A 38 12.53 -5.26 -10.66
C TYR A 38 12.18 -5.34 -9.15
N PRO A 39 12.44 -6.50 -8.50
CA PRO A 39 12.05 -6.73 -7.11
C PRO A 39 12.71 -5.76 -6.13
N ASP A 40 14.00 -5.42 -6.34
CA ASP A 40 14.73 -4.49 -5.48
C ASP A 40 14.17 -3.07 -5.56
N TYR A 41 13.77 -2.63 -6.77
CA TYR A 41 13.09 -1.35 -6.96
C TYR A 41 11.78 -1.32 -6.18
N ALA A 42 10.98 -2.38 -6.27
CA ALA A 42 9.70 -2.47 -5.59
C ALA A 42 9.87 -2.40 -4.06
N ILE A 43 10.81 -3.16 -3.49
CA ILE A 43 11.14 -3.16 -2.06
C ILE A 43 11.57 -1.76 -1.59
N LYS A 44 12.48 -1.12 -2.33
CA LYS A 44 12.97 0.24 -2.00
C LYS A 44 11.84 1.27 -2.05
N ASN A 45 10.96 1.19 -3.05
CA ASN A 45 9.81 2.08 -3.17
C ASN A 45 8.80 1.93 -2.04
N ILE A 46 8.43 0.69 -1.67
CA ILE A 46 7.52 0.47 -0.53
C ILE A 46 8.17 0.97 0.77
N LYS A 47 9.48 0.77 0.96
CA LYS A 47 10.21 1.33 2.11
C LYS A 47 10.12 2.86 2.12
N LEU A 48 10.26 3.52 0.96
CA LEU A 48 10.11 4.97 0.83
C LEU A 48 8.68 5.44 1.13
N VAL A 49 7.67 4.74 0.61
CA VAL A 49 6.25 5.01 0.91
C VAL A 49 5.99 5.04 2.41
N ARG A 50 6.50 4.05 3.16
CA ARG A 50 6.35 4.00 4.61
C ARG A 50 6.98 5.22 5.31
N LYS A 51 8.16 5.64 4.85
CA LYS A 51 8.85 6.84 5.37
C LYS A 51 8.06 8.12 5.08
N ILE A 52 7.52 8.27 3.88
CA ILE A 52 6.69 9.42 3.49
C ILE A 52 5.43 9.46 4.36
N ALA A 53 4.74 8.33 4.52
CA ALA A 53 3.55 8.24 5.35
C ALA A 53 3.84 8.66 6.80
N ALA A 54 4.95 8.17 7.38
CA ALA A 54 5.37 8.54 8.73
C ALA A 54 5.71 10.04 8.85
N ARG A 55 6.48 10.58 7.90
CA ARG A 55 6.89 11.99 7.87
C ARG A 55 5.68 12.93 7.83
N HIS A 56 4.67 12.62 7.03
CA HIS A 56 3.45 13.43 6.90
C HIS A 56 2.33 13.03 7.87
N ARG A 57 2.60 12.12 8.82
CA ARG A 57 1.63 11.59 9.79
C ARG A 57 0.35 11.08 9.13
N ILE A 58 0.49 10.39 7.99
CA ILE A 58 -0.62 9.79 7.25
C ILE A 58 -0.81 8.36 7.73
N ALA A 59 -1.99 8.06 8.27
CA ALA A 59 -2.36 6.71 8.61
C ALA A 59 -2.46 5.87 7.32
N MET A 60 -1.70 4.78 7.25
CA MET A 60 -1.75 3.87 6.10
C MET A 60 -3.07 3.10 6.00
N GLY A 61 -3.84 2.99 7.09
CA GLY A 61 -5.07 2.20 7.14
C GLY A 61 -4.84 0.69 6.94
N SER A 62 -5.94 -0.07 6.99
CA SER A 62 -6.00 -1.49 6.62
C SER A 62 -5.66 -1.70 5.15
N LYS A 63 -6.30 -0.92 4.27
CA LYS A 63 -6.14 -0.92 2.80
C LYS A 63 -4.69 -1.03 2.37
N ARG A 64 -3.88 -0.01 2.66
CA ARG A 64 -2.50 0.06 2.16
C ARG A 64 -1.59 -0.95 2.84
N LYS A 65 -1.80 -1.20 4.15
CA LYS A 65 -0.98 -2.17 4.91
C LYS A 65 -1.13 -3.61 4.42
N GLN A 66 -2.24 -3.94 3.74
CA GLN A 66 -2.49 -5.25 3.14
C GLN A 66 -1.96 -5.38 1.70
N LEU A 67 -1.30 -4.34 1.17
CA LEU A 67 -0.71 -4.36 -0.18
C LEU A 67 0.76 -4.79 -0.18
N PHE A 68 1.43 -4.90 0.97
CA PHE A 68 2.84 -5.25 1.04
C PHE A 68 3.22 -5.93 2.36
N CYS A 69 4.37 -6.62 2.35
CA CYS A 69 4.93 -7.23 3.56
C CYS A 69 5.54 -6.18 4.49
N LYS A 70 5.08 -6.15 5.76
CA LYS A 70 5.61 -5.24 6.78
C LYS A 70 7.06 -5.54 7.19
N LYS A 71 7.56 -6.76 6.92
CA LYS A 71 8.93 -7.19 7.21
C LYS A 71 9.87 -6.84 6.06
N CYS A 72 9.70 -7.46 4.89
CA CYS A 72 10.62 -7.28 3.75
C CYS A 72 10.25 -6.13 2.80
N ASN A 73 9.10 -5.46 2.98
CA ASN A 73 8.57 -4.42 2.09
C ASN A 73 8.22 -4.89 0.66
N PHE A 74 8.25 -6.19 0.36
CA PHE A 74 7.82 -6.68 -0.94
C PHE A 74 6.32 -6.44 -1.14
N PRO A 75 5.88 -5.83 -2.26
CA PRO A 75 4.45 -5.66 -2.55
C PRO A 75 3.80 -7.00 -2.88
N TYR A 76 2.59 -7.21 -2.37
CA TYR A 76 1.86 -8.45 -2.59
C TYR A 76 1.22 -8.49 -3.98
N ILE A 77 1.83 -9.30 -4.84
CA ILE A 77 1.27 -9.77 -6.10
C ILE A 77 0.31 -10.93 -5.81
N LYS A 78 -0.95 -10.82 -6.28
CA LYS A 78 -2.00 -11.83 -6.14
C LYS A 78 -1.49 -13.17 -6.70
N ASN A 79 -1.78 -14.26 -5.99
CA ASN A 79 -1.42 -15.64 -6.36
C ASN A 79 0.09 -15.96 -6.47
N LEU A 80 0.99 -15.00 -6.21
CA LEU A 80 2.44 -15.22 -6.36
C LEU A 80 3.22 -15.05 -5.06
N SER A 81 3.00 -13.94 -4.34
CA SER A 81 3.87 -13.51 -3.23
C SER A 81 3.18 -13.53 -1.86
N LEU A 82 1.89 -13.85 -1.84
CA LEU A 82 1.04 -13.86 -0.67
C LEU A 82 0.17 -15.12 -0.67
N ARG A 83 0.25 -15.88 0.40
CA ARG A 83 -0.71 -16.95 0.72
C ARG A 83 -1.67 -16.44 1.79
N ILE A 84 -2.96 -16.63 1.55
CA ILE A 84 -4.03 -16.25 2.48
C ILE A 84 -4.73 -17.53 2.93
N GLU A 85 -4.75 -17.76 4.23
CA GLU A 85 -5.38 -18.91 4.88
C GLU A 85 -6.50 -18.41 5.79
N LYS A 86 -7.66 -19.07 5.77
CA LYS A 86 -8.76 -18.78 6.69
C LYS A 86 -8.64 -19.74 7.87
N ASP A 87 -8.60 -19.21 9.09
CA ASP A 87 -8.45 -19.98 10.32
C ASP A 87 -9.44 -19.48 11.37
N GLY A 88 -10.55 -20.20 11.58
CA GLY A 88 -11.59 -19.81 12.53
C GLY A 88 -12.09 -18.38 12.27
N ASN A 89 -11.92 -17.48 13.24
CA ASN A 89 -12.28 -16.05 13.14
C ASN A 89 -11.17 -15.14 12.58
N PHE A 90 -10.08 -15.74 12.11
CA PHE A 90 -8.90 -15.02 11.61
C PHE A 90 -8.62 -15.35 10.14
N VAL A 91 -7.89 -14.42 9.52
CA VAL A 91 -7.27 -14.60 8.22
C VAL A 91 -5.77 -14.43 8.41
N ILE A 92 -5.03 -15.47 8.04
CA ILE A 92 -3.58 -15.53 8.12
C ILE A 92 -3.02 -15.14 6.76
N PHE A 93 -2.14 -14.14 6.77
CA PHE A 93 -1.43 -13.66 5.60
C PHE A 93 0.04 -14.07 5.72
N LYS A 94 0.49 -14.95 4.83
CA LYS A 94 1.87 -15.43 4.74
C LYS A 94 2.56 -14.84 3.51
N CYS A 95 3.62 -14.07 3.73
CA CYS A 95 4.49 -13.62 2.65
C CYS A 95 5.33 -14.80 2.15
N LEU A 96 5.25 -15.11 0.87
CA LEU A 96 6.01 -16.22 0.26
C LEU A 96 7.46 -15.83 -0.07
N VAL A 97 7.79 -14.54 -0.03
CA VAL A 97 9.15 -14.03 -0.29
C VAL A 97 10.06 -14.12 0.93
N CYS A 98 9.54 -13.83 2.13
CA CYS A 98 10.36 -13.81 3.37
C CYS A 98 9.78 -14.66 4.52
N SER A 99 8.76 -15.46 4.22
CA SER A 99 8.07 -16.33 5.20
C SER A 99 7.41 -15.63 6.38
N ASN A 100 7.33 -14.29 6.39
CA ASN A 100 6.66 -13.55 7.44
C ASN A 100 5.15 -13.83 7.45
N LYS A 101 4.59 -14.08 8.63
CA LYS A 101 3.16 -14.33 8.84
C LYS A 101 2.55 -13.25 9.72
N TYR A 102 1.31 -12.86 9.45
CA TYR A 102 0.51 -12.07 10.36
C TYR A 102 -0.96 -12.46 10.24
N ARG A 103 -1.74 -12.24 11.30
CA ARG A 103 -3.18 -12.54 11.33
C ARG A 103 -4.00 -11.27 11.50
N LEU A 104 -5.17 -11.24 10.89
CA LEU A 104 -6.21 -10.23 11.12
C LEU A 104 -7.51 -10.95 11.46
N HIS A 105 -8.28 -10.38 12.38
CA HIS A 105 -9.65 -10.84 12.61
C HIS A 105 -10.49 -10.60 11.34
N LYS A 106 -11.39 -11.53 10.99
CA LYS A 106 -12.21 -11.46 9.77
C LYS A 106 -12.93 -10.12 9.61
N SER A 107 -13.40 -9.52 10.71
CA SER A 107 -14.06 -8.19 10.68
C SER A 107 -13.17 -7.02 10.25
N LYS A 108 -11.84 -7.19 10.23
CA LYS A 108 -10.85 -6.17 9.85
C LYS A 108 -10.21 -6.44 8.48
N VAL A 109 -10.58 -7.54 7.84
CA VAL A 109 -10.12 -7.86 6.49
C VAL A 109 -11.04 -7.14 5.53
N GLU A 110 -10.47 -6.32 4.68
CA GLU A 110 -11.24 -5.76 3.58
C GLU A 110 -11.26 -6.80 2.49
N ASP A 111 -12.45 -7.32 2.23
CA ASP A 111 -12.73 -8.37 1.26
C ASP A 111 -12.18 -7.92 -0.10
N LYS A 112 -11.00 -8.43 -0.50
CA LYS A 112 -10.53 -8.35 -1.89
C LYS A 112 -11.35 -9.37 -2.70
N ARG A 113 -12.64 -9.10 -2.89
CA ARG A 113 -13.44 -9.74 -3.92
C ARG A 113 -12.95 -9.26 -5.28
#